data_AF-A0A354NTJ5-F1
#
_entry.id   AF-A0A354NTJ5-F1
#
_cell.length_a   1.000
_cell.length_b   1.000
_cell.length_c   1.000
_cell.angle_alpha   90.00
_cell.angle_beta   90.00
_cell.angle_gamma   90.00
#
_symmetry.space_group_name_H-M   'P 1'
#
loop_
_entity.id
_entity.type
_entity.pdbx_description
1 polymer ?
#
loop_
_entity_poly.entity_id
_entity_poly.type
_entity_poly.pdbx_seq_one_letter_code
_entity_poly.pdbx_strand_id
1 'polypeptide(L)'
;EFGPQGINFLFVYVREAHPSDKYPCHETIENKISNAQDMVKRWNIDRRMLVDSLDGTVHQAYGELPNMTYILGVGGTVIYRASWTDERTIRMALEQIMFERGHRRNRTRVSPYFVEWVPQRVNDRIKFVEALADDVGPRAVDEFIRAVENTTDAATAKPMWDWWEQKQASSEAVVRAD
;
A
#
# COMPACT_ATOMS: atom_id res chain seq x y z
N GLU A 1 4.21 -10.12 -15.42
CA GLU A 1 3.10 -10.55 -16.29
C GLU A 1 2.79 -9.56 -17.42
N PHE A 2 2.45 -8.31 -17.11
CA PHE A 2 1.96 -7.32 -18.11
C PHE A 2 3.05 -6.51 -18.85
N GLY A 3 4.32 -6.66 -18.46
CA GLY A 3 5.46 -5.97 -19.09
C GLY A 3 5.60 -6.24 -20.60
N PRO A 4 5.62 -7.50 -21.06
CA PRO A 4 5.70 -7.85 -22.48
C PRO A 4 4.59 -7.25 -23.36
N GLN A 5 3.47 -6.84 -22.77
CA GLN A 5 2.31 -6.24 -23.42
C GLN A 5 2.45 -4.70 -23.56
N GLY A 6 3.62 -4.16 -23.20
CA GLY A 6 3.90 -2.72 -23.26
C GLY A 6 3.25 -1.94 -22.11
N ILE A 7 3.05 -2.58 -20.95
CA ILE A 7 2.59 -1.91 -19.72
C ILE A 7 3.80 -1.73 -18.81
N ASN A 8 4.08 -0.48 -18.46
CA ASN A 8 5.16 -0.14 -17.55
C ASN A 8 4.60 0.13 -16.16
N PHE A 9 5.30 -0.35 -15.14
CA PHE A 9 4.96 -0.14 -13.74
C PHE A 9 5.95 0.83 -13.11
N LEU A 10 5.42 1.80 -12.38
CA LEU A 10 6.20 2.78 -11.66
C LEU A 10 5.68 2.84 -10.23
N PHE A 11 6.59 2.83 -9.27
CA PHE A 11 6.26 3.16 -7.89
C PHE A 11 6.77 4.56 -7.58
N VAL A 12 5.96 5.37 -6.92
CA VAL A 12 6.36 6.72 -6.48
C VAL A 12 6.37 6.72 -4.96
N TYR A 13 7.55 6.88 -4.37
CA TYR A 13 7.73 7.04 -2.94
C TYR A 13 7.30 8.44 -2.53
N VAL A 14 6.21 8.52 -1.75
CA VAL A 14 5.59 9.77 -1.30
C VAL A 14 5.97 10.06 0.15
N ARG A 15 5.15 10.80 0.91
CA ARG A 15 5.34 11.07 2.33
C ARG A 15 4.99 9.82 3.16
N GLU A 16 5.64 9.61 4.30
CA GLU A 16 5.22 8.57 5.23
C GLU A 16 3.75 8.76 5.64
N ALA A 17 2.97 7.69 5.50
CA ALA A 17 1.56 7.69 5.91
C ALA A 17 1.42 7.85 7.42
N HIS A 18 2.33 7.20 8.16
CA HIS A 18 2.37 7.14 9.60
C HIS A 18 3.83 7.29 10.06
N PRO A 19 4.32 8.53 10.21
CA PRO A 19 5.65 8.77 10.77
C PRO A 19 5.83 8.06 12.12
N SER A 20 6.97 7.41 12.30
CA SER A 20 7.35 6.70 13.52
C SER A 20 8.77 7.07 13.92
N ASP A 21 9.22 6.62 15.10
CA ASP A 21 10.60 6.81 15.53
C ASP A 21 11.62 6.22 14.54
N LYS A 22 11.26 5.12 13.87
CA LYS A 22 12.09 4.43 12.87
C LYS A 22 12.08 5.14 11.52
N TYR A 23 10.92 5.63 11.08
CA TYR A 23 10.74 6.37 9.84
C TYR A 23 10.00 7.67 10.14
N PRO A 24 10.72 8.73 10.53
CA PRO A 24 10.11 10.00 10.86
C PRO A 24 9.63 10.73 9.61
N CYS A 25 8.90 11.83 9.82
CA CYS A 25 8.55 12.75 8.74
C CYS A 25 9.84 13.23 8.05
N HIS A 26 9.80 13.34 6.72
CA HIS A 26 10.98 13.71 5.95
C HIS A 26 11.28 15.20 6.08
N GLU A 27 12.43 15.53 6.65
CA GLU A 27 12.90 16.92 6.76
C GLU A 27 13.77 17.33 5.57
N THR A 28 14.38 16.37 4.87
CA THR A 28 15.26 16.61 3.72
C THR A 28 14.99 15.59 2.61
N ILE A 29 15.37 15.92 1.37
CA ILE A 29 15.24 15.00 0.23
C ILE A 29 16.17 13.80 0.37
N GLU A 30 17.34 13.98 0.99
CA GLU A 30 18.32 12.93 1.27
C GLU A 30 17.74 11.89 2.23
N ASN A 31 17.06 12.33 3.31
CA ASN A 31 16.39 11.42 4.26
C ASN A 31 15.30 10.61 3.55
N LYS A 32 14.50 11.28 2.72
CA LYS A 32 13.44 10.62 1.94
C LYS A 32 13.99 9.58 0.98
N ILE A 33 15.07 9.90 0.26
CA ILE A 33 15.75 8.97 -0.64
C ILE A 33 16.32 7.78 0.14
N SER A 34 16.91 8.02 1.32
CA SER A 34 17.43 6.97 2.19
C SER A 34 16.34 5.98 2.62
N ASN A 35 15.20 6.49 3.08
CA ASN A 35 14.04 5.65 3.44
C ASN A 35 13.51 4.85 2.24
N ALA A 36 13.42 5.49 1.06
CA ALA A 36 13.01 4.80 -0.16
C ALA A 36 13.98 3.66 -0.54
N GLN A 37 15.29 3.87 -0.41
CA GLN A 37 16.30 2.83 -0.65
C GLN A 37 16.22 1.69 0.37
N ASP A 38 15.95 2.00 1.64
CA ASP A 38 15.73 0.99 2.67
C ASP A 38 14.48 0.15 2.36
N MET A 39 13.38 0.78 1.96
CA MET A 39 12.17 0.08 1.49
C MET A 39 12.48 -0.87 0.32
N VAL A 40 13.25 -0.42 -0.66
CA VAL A 40 13.64 -1.26 -1.81
C VAL A 40 14.40 -2.51 -1.35
N LYS A 41 15.37 -2.34 -0.44
CA LYS A 41 16.17 -3.46 0.09
C LYS A 41 15.33 -4.41 0.93
N ARG A 42 14.55 -3.87 1.87
CA ARG A 42 13.73 -4.63 2.82
C ARG A 42 12.69 -5.51 2.14
N TRP A 43 12.02 -4.97 1.12
CA TRP A 43 10.93 -5.65 0.43
C TRP A 43 11.33 -6.26 -0.91
N ASN A 44 12.64 -6.27 -1.22
CA ASN A 44 13.20 -6.77 -2.47
C ASN A 44 12.43 -6.25 -3.71
N ILE A 45 12.30 -4.93 -3.78
CA ILE A 45 11.48 -4.27 -4.80
C ILE A 45 12.26 -4.18 -6.12
N ASP A 46 11.87 -5.00 -7.09
CA ASP A 46 12.50 -5.00 -8.42
C ASP A 46 11.92 -3.96 -9.38
N ARG A 47 10.73 -3.42 -9.09
CA ARG A 47 10.09 -2.40 -9.94
C ARG A 47 10.78 -1.05 -9.79
N ARG A 48 10.81 -0.29 -10.89
CA ARG A 48 11.34 1.08 -10.89
C ARG A 48 10.59 1.94 -9.86
N MET A 49 11.36 2.54 -8.95
CA MET A 49 10.87 3.50 -7.96
C MET A 49 11.38 4.90 -8.28
N LEU A 50 10.50 5.89 -8.24
CA LEU A 50 10.84 7.31 -8.17
C LEU A 50 10.57 7.82 -6.76
N VAL A 51 11.27 8.87 -6.36
CA VAL A 51 11.02 9.56 -5.09
C VAL A 51 10.37 10.91 -5.45
N ASP A 52 9.20 11.17 -4.88
CA ASP A 52 8.55 12.48 -5.04
C ASP A 52 9.38 13.57 -4.35
N SER A 53 9.21 14.81 -4.79
CA SER A 53 9.73 16.01 -4.13
C SER A 53 9.48 16.01 -2.62
N LEU A 54 10.30 16.75 -1.86
CA LEU A 54 10.17 16.86 -0.42
C LEU A 54 8.76 17.35 -0.01
N ASP A 55 8.27 18.39 -0.68
CA ASP A 55 6.92 18.96 -0.48
C ASP A 55 5.79 18.01 -0.92
N GLY A 56 6.12 16.96 -1.67
CA GLY A 56 5.19 15.96 -2.15
C GLY A 56 4.28 16.45 -3.27
N THR A 57 4.84 17.16 -4.26
CA THR A 57 4.16 17.69 -5.45
C THR A 57 3.32 16.64 -6.18
N VAL A 58 3.87 15.45 -6.42
CA VAL A 58 3.13 14.35 -7.06
C VAL A 58 2.05 13.83 -6.12
N HIS A 59 2.36 13.67 -4.84
CA HIS A 59 1.40 13.20 -3.84
C HIS A 59 0.17 14.12 -3.76
N GLN A 60 0.38 15.45 -3.77
CA GLN A 60 -0.67 16.46 -3.79
C GLN A 60 -1.51 16.37 -5.09
N ALA A 61 -0.85 16.33 -6.24
CA ALA A 61 -1.55 16.27 -7.53
C ALA A 61 -2.37 14.98 -7.73
N TYR A 62 -1.98 13.88 -7.08
CA TYR A 62 -2.59 12.56 -7.23
C TYR A 62 -3.37 12.12 -5.98
N GLY A 63 -3.85 13.05 -5.14
CA GLY A 63 -4.93 12.81 -4.19
C GLY A 63 -4.53 12.50 -2.74
N GLU A 64 -3.25 12.56 -2.40
CA GLU A 64 -2.74 12.60 -1.01
C GLU A 64 -3.01 11.38 -0.09
N LEU A 65 -3.58 10.30 -0.64
CA LEU A 65 -3.71 9.04 0.10
C LEU A 65 -2.46 8.17 -0.10
N PRO A 66 -2.05 7.41 0.93
CA PRO A 66 -0.71 6.82 0.99
C PRO A 66 -0.45 5.66 0.02
N ASN A 67 -1.49 5.06 -0.56
CA ASN A 67 -1.36 3.87 -1.40
C ASN A 67 -2.31 3.93 -2.60
N MET A 68 -2.42 5.10 -3.24
CA MET A 68 -3.26 5.27 -4.44
C MET A 68 -2.66 4.54 -5.64
N THR A 69 -3.50 4.08 -6.56
CA THR A 69 -3.07 3.56 -7.86
C THR A 69 -3.75 4.31 -9.01
N TYR A 70 -2.96 4.63 -10.03
CA TYR A 70 -3.43 5.16 -11.30
C TYR A 70 -2.95 4.27 -12.45
N ILE A 71 -3.78 4.12 -13.48
CA ILE A 71 -3.34 3.63 -14.79
C ILE A 71 -3.52 4.77 -15.78
N LEU A 72 -2.41 5.17 -16.39
CA LEU A 72 -2.36 6.25 -17.36
C LEU A 72 -2.28 5.68 -18.78
N GLY A 73 -3.10 6.22 -19.67
CA GLY A 73 -3.00 6.02 -21.10
C GLY A 73 -1.87 6.81 -21.73
N VAL A 74 -1.61 6.54 -23.01
CA VAL A 74 -0.70 7.38 -23.81
C VAL A 74 -1.25 8.80 -23.84
N GLY A 75 -0.38 9.79 -23.62
CA GLY A 75 -0.78 11.20 -23.55
C GLY A 75 -1.25 11.67 -22.17
N GLY A 76 -1.17 10.84 -21.13
CA GLY A 76 -1.45 11.25 -19.75
C GLY A 76 -2.92 11.14 -19.32
N THR A 77 -3.79 10.54 -20.13
CA THR A 77 -5.19 10.31 -19.77
C THR A 77 -5.30 9.31 -18.62
N VAL A 78 -6.03 9.64 -17.57
CA VAL A 78 -6.34 8.69 -16.49
C VAL A 78 -7.38 7.69 -16.97
N ILE A 79 -7.00 6.40 -17.05
CA ILE A 79 -7.89 5.29 -17.42
C ILE A 79 -8.49 4.63 -16.17
N TYR A 80 -7.70 4.57 -15.10
CA TYR A 80 -8.10 3.98 -13.83
C TYR A 80 -7.54 4.82 -12.69
N ARG A 81 -8.34 4.98 -11.64
CA ARG A 81 -7.96 5.62 -10.38
C ARG A 81 -8.55 4.78 -9.24
N ALA A 82 -7.73 4.50 -8.24
CA ALA A 82 -8.19 3.91 -6.99
C ALA A 82 -7.55 4.62 -5.80
N SER A 83 -8.35 4.82 -4.75
CA SER A 83 -7.91 5.38 -3.48
C SER A 83 -6.99 4.46 -2.68
N TRP A 84 -6.93 3.18 -3.08
CA TRP A 84 -6.08 2.16 -2.49
C TRP A 84 -5.67 1.14 -3.55
N THR A 85 -4.44 0.64 -3.45
CA THR A 85 -3.92 -0.44 -4.30
C THR A 85 -4.58 -1.76 -3.91
N ASP A 86 -5.28 -2.37 -4.85
CA ASP A 86 -5.81 -3.74 -4.75
C ASP A 86 -5.43 -4.52 -6.01
N GLU A 87 -4.87 -5.71 -5.82
CA GLU A 87 -4.38 -6.53 -6.94
C GLU A 87 -5.51 -6.92 -7.89
N ARG A 88 -6.68 -7.26 -7.37
CA ARG A 88 -7.80 -7.80 -8.15
C ARG A 88 -8.38 -6.73 -9.07
N THR A 89 -8.64 -5.54 -8.54
CA THR A 89 -9.20 -4.44 -9.34
C THR A 89 -8.21 -3.90 -10.35
N ILE A 90 -6.91 -3.85 -10.00
CA ILE A 90 -5.84 -3.47 -10.94
C ILE A 90 -5.77 -4.50 -12.08
N ARG A 91 -5.77 -5.79 -11.77
CA ARG A 91 -5.77 -6.87 -12.78
C ARG A 91 -6.96 -6.73 -13.72
N MET A 92 -8.18 -6.57 -13.19
CA MET A 92 -9.39 -6.39 -14.00
C MET A 92 -9.26 -5.19 -14.96
N ALA A 93 -8.74 -4.06 -14.47
CA ALA A 93 -8.54 -2.87 -15.30
C ALA A 93 -7.51 -3.12 -16.41
N LEU A 94 -6.39 -3.80 -16.11
CA LEU A 94 -5.37 -4.14 -17.10
C LEU A 94 -5.90 -5.12 -18.15
N GLU A 95 -6.65 -6.13 -17.75
CA GLU A 95 -7.28 -7.09 -18.67
C GLU A 95 -8.29 -6.41 -19.60
N GLN A 96 -9.11 -5.48 -19.08
CA GLN A 96 -10.01 -4.66 -19.89
C GLN A 96 -9.24 -3.79 -20.90
N ILE A 97 -8.14 -3.15 -20.48
CA ILE A 97 -7.28 -2.38 -21.40
C ILE A 97 -6.71 -3.27 -22.51
N MET A 98 -6.31 -4.50 -22.19
CA MET A 98 -5.79 -5.46 -23.16
C MET A 98 -6.87 -5.92 -24.14
N PHE A 99 -8.07 -6.21 -23.65
CA PHE A 99 -9.24 -6.51 -24.48
C PHE A 99 -9.51 -5.39 -25.50
N GLU A 100 -9.56 -4.14 -25.05
CA GLU A 100 -9.80 -2.99 -25.92
C GLU A 100 -8.68 -2.77 -26.93
N ARG A 101 -7.41 -2.91 -26.51
CA ARG A 101 -6.25 -2.80 -27.40
C ARG A 101 -6.31 -3.83 -28.52
N GLY A 102 -6.72 -5.06 -28.22
CA GLY A 102 -6.94 -6.10 -29.23
C GLY A 102 -8.02 -5.72 -30.25
N HIS A 103 -9.16 -5.20 -29.80
CA HIS A 103 -10.24 -4.76 -30.68
C HIS A 103 -9.85 -3.56 -31.55
N ARG A 104 -9.15 -2.58 -30.98
CA ARG A 104 -8.63 -1.43 -31.75
C ARG A 104 -7.67 -1.87 -32.85
N ARG A 105 -6.79 -2.85 -32.57
CA ARG A 105 -5.88 -3.44 -33.58
C ARG A 105 -6.66 -4.13 -34.72
N ASN A 106 -7.78 -4.77 -34.38
CA ASN A 106 -8.67 -5.41 -35.35
C ASN A 106 -9.64 -4.44 -36.04
N ARG A 107 -9.45 -3.12 -35.85
CA ARG A 107 -10.30 -2.05 -36.40
C ARG A 107 -11.76 -2.12 -35.94
N THR A 108 -12.04 -2.84 -34.86
CA THR A 108 -13.34 -2.85 -34.20
C THR A 108 -13.45 -1.61 -33.33
N ARG A 109 -14.56 -0.88 -33.46
CA ARG A 109 -14.83 0.30 -32.64
C ARG A 109 -15.02 -0.12 -31.18
N VAL A 110 -14.28 0.50 -30.29
CA VAL A 110 -14.50 0.50 -28.84
C VAL A 110 -14.84 1.91 -28.41
N SER A 111 -15.88 2.07 -27.61
CA SER A 111 -16.35 3.39 -27.16
C SER A 111 -16.18 3.49 -25.64
N PRO A 112 -15.67 4.62 -25.11
CA PRO A 112 -15.53 4.79 -23.68
C PRO A 112 -16.89 4.95 -23.00
N TYR A 113 -16.97 4.55 -21.74
CA TYR A 113 -18.07 4.82 -20.83
C TYR A 113 -17.53 4.99 -19.41
N PHE A 114 -18.31 5.63 -18.53
CA PHE A 114 -17.91 5.91 -17.15
C PHE A 114 -18.47 4.87 -16.19
N VAL A 115 -17.71 4.52 -15.15
CA VAL A 115 -18.09 3.59 -14.09
C VAL A 115 -17.64 4.15 -12.74
N GLU A 116 -18.54 4.19 -11.78
CA GLU A 116 -18.22 4.30 -10.35
C GLU A 116 -18.46 2.95 -9.68
N TRP A 117 -17.50 2.53 -8.88
CA TRP A 117 -17.55 1.24 -8.20
C TRP A 117 -16.84 1.34 -6.85
N VAL A 118 -17.46 0.79 -5.81
CA VAL A 118 -16.94 0.81 -4.44
C VAL A 118 -16.69 -0.64 -3.99
N PRO A 119 -15.53 -1.22 -4.35
CA PRO A 119 -15.16 -2.56 -3.91
C PRO A 119 -14.85 -2.56 -2.39
N GLN A 120 -15.08 -3.70 -1.75
CA GLN A 120 -14.75 -3.92 -0.34
C GLN A 120 -13.50 -4.80 -0.22
N ARG A 121 -12.72 -4.59 0.84
CA ARG A 121 -11.51 -5.37 1.14
C ARG A 121 -11.68 -6.15 2.45
N VAL A 122 -11.00 -7.28 2.54
CA VAL A 122 -10.86 -7.99 3.81
C VAL A 122 -9.88 -7.18 4.67
N ASN A 123 -10.30 -6.89 5.90
CA ASN A 123 -9.45 -6.22 6.89
C ASN A 123 -9.06 -7.23 7.97
N ASP A 124 -7.95 -7.94 7.75
CA ASP A 124 -7.41 -8.93 8.69
C ASP A 124 -6.61 -8.21 9.78
N ARG A 125 -7.26 -7.97 10.91
CA ARG A 125 -6.68 -7.20 12.02
C ARG A 125 -5.55 -7.94 12.72
N ILE A 126 -5.57 -9.28 12.73
CA ILE A 126 -4.50 -10.07 13.36
C ILE A 126 -3.23 -9.97 12.55
N LYS A 127 -3.32 -10.15 11.22
CA LYS A 127 -2.16 -9.93 10.33
C LYS A 127 -1.64 -8.50 10.40
N PHE A 128 -2.53 -7.52 10.55
CA PHE A 128 -2.12 -6.13 10.70
C PHE A 128 -1.33 -5.92 11.99
N VAL A 129 -1.82 -6.44 13.12
CA VAL A 129 -1.12 -6.38 14.42
C VAL A 129 0.20 -7.17 14.38
N GLU A 130 0.24 -8.29 13.67
CA GLU A 130 1.46 -9.07 13.45
C GLU A 130 2.53 -8.25 12.74
N ALA A 131 2.16 -7.61 11.63
CA ALA A 131 3.07 -6.72 10.91
C ALA A 131 3.55 -5.54 11.78
N LEU A 132 2.67 -4.94 12.60
CA LEU A 132 3.07 -3.88 13.52
C LEU A 132 4.11 -4.36 14.54
N ALA A 133 3.91 -5.55 15.11
CA ALA A 133 4.82 -6.14 16.07
C ALA A 133 6.21 -6.37 15.46
N ASP A 134 6.27 -6.86 14.22
CA ASP A 134 7.53 -7.20 13.54
C ASP A 134 8.24 -5.96 12.99
N ASP A 135 7.49 -4.99 12.48
CA ASP A 135 8.05 -3.90 11.68
C ASP A 135 8.29 -2.60 12.47
N VAL A 136 7.47 -2.34 13.49
CA VAL A 136 7.40 -1.09 14.24
C VAL A 136 7.73 -1.28 15.71
N GLY A 137 7.09 -2.28 16.35
CA GLY A 137 7.39 -2.70 17.72
C GLY A 137 6.20 -2.67 18.69
N PRO A 138 6.42 -3.09 19.95
CA PRO A 138 5.38 -3.34 20.96
C PRO A 138 4.41 -2.19 21.20
N ARG A 139 4.93 -0.96 21.27
CA ARG A 139 4.11 0.22 21.56
C ARG A 139 3.06 0.47 20.47
N ALA A 140 3.40 0.29 19.20
CA ALA A 140 2.47 0.48 18.09
C ALA A 140 1.33 -0.53 18.11
N VAL A 141 1.61 -1.76 18.56
CA VAL A 141 0.59 -2.80 18.78
C VAL A 141 -0.39 -2.35 19.87
N ASP A 142 0.12 -1.97 21.04
CA ASP A 142 -0.72 -1.57 22.17
C ASP A 142 -1.60 -0.35 21.83
N GLU A 143 -1.00 0.68 21.20
CA GLU A 143 -1.73 1.89 20.78
C GLU A 143 -2.83 1.55 19.76
N PHE A 144 -2.54 0.66 18.80
CA PHE A 144 -3.54 0.24 17.81
C PHE A 144 -4.70 -0.54 18.42
N ILE A 145 -4.41 -1.52 19.28
CA ILE A 145 -5.47 -2.33 19.91
C ILE A 145 -6.36 -1.45 20.79
N ARG A 146 -5.78 -0.54 21.57
CA ARG A 146 -6.53 0.45 22.36
C ARG A 146 -7.37 1.39 21.49
N ALA A 147 -6.84 1.83 20.34
CA ALA A 147 -7.62 2.63 19.41
C ALA A 147 -8.83 1.87 18.88
N VAL A 148 -8.70 0.57 18.60
CA VAL A 148 -9.83 -0.29 18.23
C VAL A 148 -10.87 -0.39 19.34
N GLU A 149 -10.44 -0.59 20.59
CA GLU A 149 -11.36 -0.61 21.75
C GLU A 149 -12.18 0.68 21.84
N ASN A 150 -11.51 1.81 21.66
CA ASN A 150 -12.13 3.13 21.82
C ASN A 150 -13.05 3.52 20.66
N THR A 151 -12.73 3.07 19.44
CA THR A 151 -13.46 3.47 18.22
C THR A 151 -14.52 2.45 17.78
N THR A 152 -14.37 1.18 18.16
CA THR A 152 -15.28 0.09 17.82
C THR A 152 -15.91 -0.46 19.09
N ASP A 153 -15.24 -1.41 19.76
CA ASP A 153 -15.63 -1.98 21.05
C ASP A 153 -14.53 -2.94 21.56
N ALA A 154 -14.61 -3.32 22.84
CA ALA A 154 -13.69 -4.26 23.48
C ALA A 154 -13.79 -5.69 22.92
N ALA A 155 -14.96 -6.11 22.42
CA ALA A 155 -15.15 -7.46 21.88
C ALA A 155 -14.35 -7.66 20.58
N THR A 156 -14.26 -6.62 19.77
CA THR A 156 -13.48 -6.58 18.53
C THR A 156 -11.99 -6.49 18.81
N ALA A 157 -11.60 -5.85 19.91
CA ALA A 157 -10.21 -5.77 20.34
C ALA A 157 -9.66 -7.07 20.93
N LYS A 158 -10.50 -7.83 21.63
CA LYS A 158 -10.12 -9.02 22.38
C LYS A 158 -9.26 -10.04 21.60
N PRO A 159 -9.60 -10.43 20.35
CA PRO A 159 -8.78 -11.37 19.60
C PRO A 159 -7.34 -10.85 19.34
N MET A 160 -7.16 -9.53 19.22
CA MET A 160 -5.83 -8.93 19.04
C MET A 160 -5.03 -8.96 20.34
N TRP A 161 -5.64 -8.68 21.49
CA TRP A 161 -4.99 -8.84 22.80
C TRP A 161 -4.60 -10.29 23.05
N ASP A 162 -5.54 -11.22 22.83
CA ASP A 162 -5.29 -12.66 23.03
C ASP A 162 -4.11 -13.15 22.18
N TRP A 163 -4.00 -12.66 20.93
CA TRP A 163 -2.86 -12.96 20.06
C TRP A 163 -1.56 -12.30 20.55
N TRP A 164 -1.63 -11.04 20.99
CA TRP A 164 -0.46 -10.27 21.41
C TRP A 164 0.18 -10.82 22.69
N GLU A 165 -0.65 -11.18 23.68
CA GLU A 165 -0.20 -11.84 24.91
C GLU A 165 0.50 -13.18 24.61
N GLN A 166 -0.04 -13.97 23.67
CA GLN A 166 0.58 -15.22 23.23
C GLN A 166 1.94 -15.00 22.56
N LYS A 167 2.07 -13.97 21.72
CA LYS A 167 3.35 -13.63 21.06
C LYS A 167 4.40 -13.20 22.09
N GLN A 168 4.03 -12.35 23.05
CA GLN A 168 4.92 -11.92 24.13
C GLN A 168 5.40 -13.09 25.00
N ALA A 169 4.48 -13.95 25.44
CA ALA A 169 4.81 -15.13 26.24
C ALA A 169 5.76 -16.10 25.51
N SER A 170 5.56 -16.26 24.19
CA SER A 170 6.43 -17.09 23.35
C SER A 170 7.84 -16.51 23.21
N SER A 171 7.96 -15.18 23.02
CA SER A 171 9.26 -14.50 22.96
C SER A 171 10.01 -14.58 24.29
N GLU A 172 9.33 -14.42 25.43
CA GLU A 172 9.95 -14.56 26.75
C GLU A 172 10.44 -16.00 27.03
N ALA A 173 9.70 -17.00 26.57
CA ALA A 173 10.08 -18.40 26.73
C ALA A 173 11.34 -18.76 25.95
N VAL A 174 11.52 -18.19 24.75
CA VAL A 174 12.75 -18.35 23.95
C VAL A 174 13.94 -17.69 24.65
N VAL A 175 13.78 -16.46 25.16
CA VAL A 175 14.86 -15.73 25.85
C VAL A 175 15.28 -16.40 27.17
N ARG A 176 14.40 -17.12 27.86
CA ARG A 176 14.74 -17.87 29.09
C ARG A 176 15.40 -19.23 28.83
N ALA A 177 15.35 -19.74 27.60
CA ALA A 177 15.91 -21.03 27.23
C ALA A 177 17.35 -20.93 26.69
N ASP A 178 17.81 -19.73 26.36
CA ASP A 178 19.18 -19.37 25.97
C ASP A 178 20.00 -18.85 27.18
#